data_AF-A0A7G2K1G5-F1
#
_entry.id   AF-A0A7G2K1G5-F1
#
_cell.length_a   1.000
_cell.length_b   1.000
_cell.length_c   1.000
_cell.angle_alpha   90.00
_cell.angle_beta   90.00
_cell.angle_gamma   90.00
#
_symmetry.space_group_name_H-M   'P 1'
#
loop_
_entity.id
_entity.type
_entity.pdbx_description
1 polymer ?
#
loop_
_entity_poly.entity_id
_entity_poly.type
_entity_poly.pdbx_seq_one_letter_code
_entity_poly.pdbx_strand_id
1 'polypeptide(L)'
;LIAHHIPTEVLAGQRAICELAAHPDADQIMASIVGAAGLLPTLSAVKAGKRILLANKESLVTCGQLFINAVKNYSAKLLPVDSEHNAIFQSLPPEAQE
;
A
#
# COMPACT_ATOMS: atom_id res chain seq x y z
N LEU A 1 3.80 -0.18 27.84
CA LEU A 1 2.47 0.25 27.33
C LEU A 1 1.41 0.12 28.40
N ILE A 2 1.12 -1.09 28.89
CA ILE A 2 0.13 -1.34 29.97
C ILE A 2 0.46 -0.56 31.26
N ALA A 3 1.72 -0.62 31.72
CA ALA A 3 2.15 0.12 32.92
C ALA A 3 2.04 1.66 32.80
N HIS A 4 1.92 2.18 31.57
CA HIS A 4 1.76 3.61 31.29
C HIS A 4 0.35 3.95 30.78
N HIS A 5 -0.62 3.03 30.85
CA HIS A 5 -1.99 3.21 30.39
C HIS A 5 -2.11 3.64 28.91
N ILE A 6 -1.18 3.18 28.06
CA ILE A 6 -1.21 3.46 26.62
C ILE A 6 -2.00 2.34 25.93
N PRO A 7 -3.09 2.64 25.19
CA PRO A 7 -4.00 1.65 24.62
C PRO A 7 -3.46 0.97 23.34
N THR A 8 -2.22 1.27 22.94
CA THR A 8 -1.59 0.73 21.73
C THR A 8 -1.38 -0.78 21.83
N GLU A 9 -1.87 -1.50 20.83
CA GLU A 9 -1.62 -2.92 20.65
C GLU A 9 -0.28 -3.16 19.94
N VAL A 10 0.47 -4.17 20.37
CA VAL A 10 1.75 -4.57 19.75
C VAL A 10 1.53 -5.85 18.96
N LEU A 11 1.76 -5.76 17.67
CA LEU A 11 1.60 -6.83 16.71
C LEU A 11 2.95 -7.23 16.11
N ALA A 12 3.11 -8.49 15.71
CA ALA A 12 4.35 -8.98 15.13
C ALA A 12 4.13 -10.03 14.03
N GLY A 13 5.09 -10.08 13.10
CA GLY A 13 5.13 -11.07 12.03
C GLY A 13 4.31 -10.70 10.78
N GLN A 14 4.48 -11.51 9.73
CA GLN A 14 3.92 -11.24 8.40
C GLN A 14 2.40 -11.20 8.38
N ARG A 15 1.74 -12.08 9.14
CA ARG A 15 0.26 -12.09 9.23
C ARG A 15 -0.25 -10.76 9.79
N ALA A 16 0.35 -10.30 10.88
CA ALA A 16 -0.12 -9.12 11.58
C ALA A 16 0.09 -7.84 10.76
N ILE A 17 1.19 -7.72 10.01
CA ILE A 17 1.37 -6.57 9.10
C ILE A 17 0.39 -6.60 7.92
N CYS A 18 -0.02 -7.78 7.44
CA CYS A 18 -1.04 -7.90 6.40
C CYS A 18 -2.43 -7.51 6.93
N GLU A 19 -2.79 -7.97 8.13
CA GLU A 19 -4.04 -7.61 8.81
C GLU A 19 -4.09 -6.10 9.10
N LEU A 20 -2.99 -5.51 9.58
CA LEU A 20 -2.89 -4.07 9.82
C LEU A 20 -3.01 -3.25 8.53
N ALA A 21 -2.38 -3.69 7.43
CA ALA A 21 -2.47 -3.02 6.14
C ALA A 21 -3.89 -3.10 5.52
N ALA A 22 -4.69 -4.10 5.91
CA ALA A 22 -6.08 -4.27 5.50
C ALA A 22 -7.09 -3.73 6.53
N HIS A 23 -6.63 -3.13 7.64
CA HIS A 23 -7.48 -2.79 8.76
C HIS A 23 -8.63 -1.84 8.34
N PRO A 24 -9.88 -2.06 8.82
CA PRO A 24 -11.02 -1.25 8.41
C PRO A 24 -10.81 0.24 8.68
N ASP A 25 -10.22 0.59 9.82
CA ASP A 25 -10.00 1.99 10.25
C ASP A 25 -8.88 2.72 9.48
N ALA A 26 -8.11 2.02 8.63
CA ALA A 26 -7.06 2.63 7.83
C ALA A 26 -7.54 2.86 6.39
N ASP A 27 -7.68 4.13 5.96
CA ASP A 27 -8.12 4.44 4.58
C ASP A 27 -6.98 4.43 3.56
N GLN A 28 -5.78 4.83 4.03
CA GLN A 28 -4.60 5.00 3.19
C GLN A 28 -3.42 4.23 3.76
N ILE A 29 -2.69 3.54 2.88
CA ILE A 29 -1.55 2.71 3.25
C ILE A 29 -0.31 3.22 2.52
N MET A 30 0.69 3.65 3.28
CA MET A 30 2.02 4.00 2.77
C MET A 30 2.86 2.72 2.61
N ALA A 31 3.00 2.25 1.38
CA ALA A 31 3.74 1.04 1.05
C ALA A 31 5.23 1.36 0.85
N SER A 32 5.96 1.45 1.97
CA SER A 32 7.40 1.80 2.01
C SER A 32 8.33 0.66 2.45
N ILE A 33 7.80 -0.54 2.65
CA ILE A 33 8.64 -1.72 2.93
C ILE A 33 9.34 -2.13 1.63
N VAL A 34 10.67 -2.07 1.60
CA VAL A 34 11.46 -2.43 0.42
C VAL A 34 11.54 -3.94 0.20
N GLY A 35 11.80 -4.35 -1.05
CA GLY A 35 11.98 -5.75 -1.42
C GLY A 35 10.72 -6.61 -1.29
N ALA A 36 10.88 -7.94 -1.39
CA ALA A 36 9.78 -8.89 -1.43
C ALA A 36 8.92 -8.88 -0.15
N ALA A 37 9.47 -8.45 0.99
CA ALA A 37 8.75 -8.37 2.26
C ALA A 37 7.55 -7.41 2.23
N GLY A 38 7.61 -6.37 1.38
CA GLY A 38 6.53 -5.41 1.22
C GLY A 38 5.35 -5.90 0.37
N LEU A 39 5.54 -6.96 -0.41
CA LEU A 39 4.56 -7.38 -1.42
C LEU A 39 3.24 -7.85 -0.80
N LEU A 40 3.31 -8.73 0.20
CA LEU A 40 2.12 -9.31 0.84
C LEU A 40 1.28 -8.29 1.62
N PRO A 41 1.85 -7.40 2.47
CA PRO A 41 1.05 -6.37 3.12
C PRO A 41 0.47 -5.37 2.12
N THR A 42 1.23 -4.99 1.07
CA THR A 42 0.71 -4.09 0.03
C THR A 42 -0.45 -4.74 -0.74
N LEU A 43 -0.34 -6.02 -1.10
CA LEU A 43 -1.43 -6.74 -1.75
C LEU A 43 -2.65 -6.91 -0.82
N SER A 44 -2.44 -7.05 0.49
CA SER A 44 -3.54 -7.13 1.47
C SER A 44 -4.32 -5.82 1.53
N ALA A 45 -3.62 -4.69 1.53
CA ALA A 45 -4.23 -3.37 1.43
C ALA A 45 -4.98 -3.18 0.09
N VAL A 46 -4.41 -3.63 -1.02
CA VAL A 46 -5.08 -3.62 -2.34
C VAL A 46 -6.37 -4.44 -2.29
N LYS A 47 -6.34 -5.65 -1.74
CA LYS A 47 -7.52 -6.52 -1.63
C LYS A 47 -8.62 -5.93 -0.75
N ALA A 48 -8.25 -5.10 0.21
CA ALA A 48 -9.17 -4.35 1.06
C ALA A 48 -9.69 -3.05 0.41
N GLY A 49 -9.36 -2.79 -0.88
CA GLY A 49 -9.85 -1.63 -1.63
C GLY A 49 -9.26 -0.30 -1.15
N LYS A 50 -8.11 -0.32 -0.47
CA LYS A 50 -7.52 0.88 0.15
C LYS A 50 -6.85 1.78 -0.88
N ARG A 51 -6.55 3.02 -0.48
CA ARG A 51 -5.64 3.89 -1.23
C ARG A 51 -4.20 3.56 -0.88
N ILE A 52 -3.44 3.11 -1.86
CA ILE A 52 -2.05 2.69 -1.72
C ILE A 52 -1.14 3.80 -2.21
N LEU A 53 -0.29 4.31 -1.32
CA LEU A 53 0.78 5.24 -1.63
C LEU A 53 2.06 4.43 -1.82
N LEU A 54 2.42 4.18 -3.08
CA LEU A 54 3.49 3.25 -3.43
C LEU A 54 4.84 3.97 -3.48
N ALA A 55 5.69 3.69 -2.48
CA ALA A 55 7.05 4.20 -2.39
C ALA A 55 8.11 3.16 -2.75
N ASN A 56 7.74 1.88 -2.88
CA ASN A 56 8.64 0.82 -3.33
C ASN A 56 8.46 0.52 -4.84
N LYS A 57 9.58 0.29 -5.53
CA LYS A 57 9.57 -0.04 -6.97
C LYS A 57 9.46 -1.53 -7.22
N GLU A 58 9.92 -2.34 -6.26
CA GLU A 58 10.04 -3.79 -6.37
C GLU A 58 8.69 -4.48 -6.57
N SER A 59 7.61 -3.96 -5.97
CA SER A 59 6.26 -4.51 -6.17
C SER A 59 5.82 -4.48 -7.63
N LEU A 60 6.12 -3.38 -8.34
CA LEU A 60 5.81 -3.23 -9.76
C LEU A 60 6.84 -3.94 -10.67
N VAL A 61 8.11 -3.94 -10.29
CA VAL A 61 9.16 -4.62 -11.07
C VAL A 61 8.98 -6.14 -11.06
N THR A 62 8.68 -6.74 -9.91
CA THR A 62 8.59 -8.21 -9.78
C THR A 62 7.21 -8.75 -10.14
N CYS A 63 6.13 -8.00 -9.88
CA CYS A 63 4.76 -8.49 -10.01
C CYS A 63 3.81 -7.50 -10.71
N GLY A 64 4.32 -6.58 -11.53
CA GLY A 64 3.57 -5.45 -12.09
C GLY A 64 2.19 -5.80 -12.64
N GLN A 65 2.08 -6.73 -13.58
CA GLN A 65 0.78 -7.06 -14.18
C GLN A 65 -0.21 -7.65 -13.17
N LEU A 66 0.25 -8.55 -12.30
CA LEU A 66 -0.58 -9.15 -11.25
C LEU A 66 -1.05 -8.09 -10.25
N PHE A 67 -0.17 -7.17 -9.89
CA PHE A 67 -0.45 -6.09 -8.97
C PHE A 67 -1.48 -5.12 -9.56
N ILE A 68 -1.27 -4.66 -10.79
CA ILE A 68 -2.22 -3.77 -11.49
C ILE A 68 -3.58 -4.45 -11.69
N ASN A 69 -3.61 -5.75 -12.00
CA ASN A 69 -4.85 -6.50 -12.10
C ASN A 69 -5.57 -6.55 -10.74
N ALA A 70 -4.85 -6.78 -9.64
CA ALA A 70 -5.44 -6.77 -8.30
C ALA A 70 -6.00 -5.38 -7.95
N VAL A 71 -5.27 -4.30 -8.22
CA VAL A 71 -5.75 -2.93 -7.99
C VAL A 71 -7.09 -2.69 -8.67
N LYS A 72 -7.22 -3.10 -9.94
CA LYS A 72 -8.48 -3.00 -10.70
C LYS A 72 -9.59 -3.89 -10.12
N ASN A 73 -9.28 -5.15 -9.82
CA ASN A 73 -10.26 -6.14 -9.36
C ASN A 73 -10.86 -5.81 -7.99
N TYR A 74 -10.08 -5.18 -7.11
CA TYR A 74 -10.52 -4.84 -5.75
C TYR A 74 -10.86 -3.36 -5.59
N SER A 75 -10.94 -2.61 -6.70
CA SER A 75 -11.26 -1.18 -6.70
C SER A 75 -10.37 -0.35 -5.78
N ALA A 76 -9.11 -0.76 -5.62
CA ALA A 76 -8.11 0.00 -4.87
C ALA A 76 -7.62 1.18 -5.71
N LYS A 77 -7.13 2.23 -5.04
CA LYS A 77 -6.46 3.36 -5.71
C LYS A 77 -4.96 3.24 -5.51
N LEU A 78 -4.17 3.36 -6.58
CA LEU A 78 -2.71 3.31 -6.52
C LEU A 78 -2.15 4.69 -6.88
N LEU A 79 -1.34 5.27 -6.00
CA LEU A 79 -0.68 6.56 -6.21
C LEU A 79 0.84 6.40 -6.09
N PRO A 80 1.62 6.90 -7.06
CA PRO A 80 3.07 6.87 -6.97
C PRO A 80 3.57 7.90 -5.96
N VAL A 81 4.49 7.50 -5.09
CA VAL A 81 5.19 8.41 -4.15
C VAL A 81 6.62 8.67 -4.60
N ASP A 82 7.25 7.69 -5.25
CA ASP A 82 8.58 7.80 -5.82
C ASP A 82 8.69 9.03 -6.76
N SER A 83 9.77 9.81 -6.64
CA SER A 83 9.88 11.16 -7.19
C SER A 83 9.63 11.22 -8.68
N GLU A 84 10.24 10.33 -9.45
CA GLU A 84 10.19 10.27 -10.90
C GLU A 84 8.79 9.88 -11.37
N HIS A 85 8.18 8.90 -10.71
CA HIS A 85 6.85 8.41 -11.04
C HIS A 85 5.77 9.43 -10.67
N ASN A 86 5.92 10.11 -9.53
CA ASN A 86 5.03 11.18 -9.09
C ASN A 86 5.17 12.43 -9.98
N ALA A 87 6.37 12.76 -10.44
CA ALA A 87 6.58 13.85 -11.40
C ALA A 87 5.88 13.56 -12.74
N ILE A 88 5.98 12.33 -13.24
CA ILE A 88 5.22 11.89 -14.43
C ILE A 88 3.72 12.01 -14.16
N PHE A 89 3.25 11.49 -13.03
CA PHE A 89 1.83 11.52 -12.65
C PHE A 89 1.26 12.94 -12.60
N GLN A 90 1.97 13.88 -11.97
CA GLN A 90 1.57 15.30 -11.90
C GLN A 90 1.64 16.01 -13.26
N SER A 91 2.40 15.48 -14.22
CA SER A 91 2.48 16.01 -15.58
C SER A 91 1.35 15.50 -16.49
N LEU A 92 0.57 14.51 -16.06
CA LEU A 92 -0.58 14.00 -16.80
C LEU A 92 -1.80 14.93 -16.65
N PRO A 93 -2.77 14.88 -17.59
CA PRO A 93 -4.04 15.59 -17.45
C PRO A 93 -4.77 15.23 -16.15
N PRO A 94 -5.56 16.13 -15.56
CA PRO A 94 -6.29 15.86 -14.31
C PRO A 94 -7.12 14.56 -14.33
N GLU A 95 -7.70 14.22 -15.48
CA GLU A 95 -8.51 13.01 -15.67
C GLU A 95 -7.70 11.72 -15.50
N ALA A 96 -6.39 11.78 -15.75
CA ALA A 96 -5.48 10.66 -15.56
C ALA A 96 -4.89 10.59 -14.13
N GLN A 97 -5.20 11.57 -13.27
CA GLN A 97 -4.80 11.62 -11.86
C GLN A 97 -5.91 11.12 -10.89
N GLU A 98 -7.08 10.80 -11.42
CA GLU A 98 -8.23 10.24 -10.69
C GLU A 98 -8.15 8.72 -10.54
#